data_AF-A0A2D6ENC6-F1
#
_entry.id   AF-A0A2D6ENC6-F1
#
_cell.length_a   1.000
_cell.length_b   1.000
_cell.length_c   1.000
_cell.angle_alpha   90.00
_cell.angle_beta   90.00
_cell.angle_gamma   90.00
#
_symmetry.space_group_name_H-M   'P 1'
#
loop_
_entity.id
_entity.type
_entity.pdbx_description
1 polymer ?
#
loop_
_entity_poly.entity_id
_entity_poly.type
_entity_poly.pdbx_seq_one_letter_code
_entity_poly.pdbx_strand_id
1 'polypeptide(L)'
;MRLHRVVLLLFFLISSKPQDVYGCDGRVDDEYQPEWKSCKQDADCVVIKGTCGSSAAVHQDFKNDAECHFQLASQKMPYCPKYLEPPIQDVYCDTDIEMCIIKFQK
;
A
#
# COMPACT_ATOMS: atom_id res chain seq x y z
N MET A 1 47.57 37.15 -20.47
CA MET A 1 47.39 36.09 -19.45
C MET A 1 45.98 36.21 -18.89
N ARG A 2 45.02 35.42 -19.42
CA ARG A 2 43.60 35.46 -19.01
C ARG A 2 43.36 34.36 -17.98
N LEU A 3 43.20 34.77 -16.73
CA LEU A 3 42.94 33.93 -15.57
C LEU A 3 41.62 33.19 -15.78
N HIS A 4 41.70 31.87 -15.94
CA HIS A 4 40.55 30.98 -15.87
C HIS A 4 40.12 30.88 -14.41
N ARG A 5 38.93 31.38 -14.08
CA ARG A 5 38.26 31.01 -12.83
C ARG A 5 36.96 30.31 -13.17
N VAL A 6 37.12 28.99 -13.34
CA VAL A 6 36.08 27.98 -13.27
C VAL A 6 35.43 28.13 -11.90
N VAL A 7 34.25 28.75 -11.84
CA VAL A 7 33.42 28.74 -10.64
C VAL A 7 32.56 27.49 -10.73
N LEU A 8 32.86 26.55 -9.82
CA LEU A 8 32.18 25.28 -9.65
C LEU A 8 30.66 25.48 -9.61
N LEU A 9 29.97 24.85 -10.56
CA LEU A 9 28.59 24.43 -10.37
C LEU A 9 28.57 23.47 -9.17
N LEU A 10 28.20 24.00 -7.99
CA LEU A 10 27.72 23.21 -6.86
C LEU A 10 26.42 22.54 -7.32
N PHE A 11 26.56 21.43 -8.05
CA PHE A 11 25.56 20.39 -8.09
C PHE A 11 25.41 19.90 -6.66
N PHE A 12 24.48 20.50 -5.92
CA PHE A 12 23.82 19.82 -4.82
C PHE A 12 23.11 18.63 -5.45
N LEU A 13 23.88 17.55 -5.64
CA LEU A 13 23.39 16.19 -5.56
C LEU A 13 22.84 16.07 -4.14
N ILE A 14 21.62 16.57 -3.96
CA ILE A 14 20.71 16.02 -2.97
C ILE A 14 20.57 14.60 -3.48
N SER A 15 21.46 13.75 -2.99
CA SER A 15 21.30 12.32 -3.01
C SER A 15 20.01 12.12 -2.23
N SER A 16 18.89 12.15 -2.96
CA SER A 16 17.64 11.57 -2.51
C SER A 16 18.07 10.19 -2.08
N LYS A 17 18.27 9.98 -0.77
CA LYS A 17 18.27 8.63 -0.23
C LYS A 17 17.06 8.00 -0.89
N PRO A 18 17.19 6.85 -1.58
CA PRO A 18 16.00 6.08 -1.85
C PRO A 18 15.30 6.00 -0.49
N GLN A 19 14.11 6.59 -0.36
CA GLN A 19 13.25 6.22 0.75
C GLN A 19 13.25 4.70 0.66
N ASP A 20 13.86 4.05 1.65
CA ASP A 20 13.77 2.61 1.79
C ASP A 20 12.27 2.33 1.75
N VAL A 21 11.80 1.84 0.61
CA VAL A 21 10.48 1.28 0.48
C VAL A 21 10.59 0.03 1.33
N TYR A 22 10.16 0.15 2.58
CA TYR A 22 10.12 -0.91 3.59
C TYR A 22 9.10 -1.98 3.15
N GLY A 23 9.33 -2.62 2.01
CA GLY A 23 8.34 -3.44 1.34
C GLY A 23 8.55 -4.93 1.60
N CYS A 24 8.22 -5.36 2.81
CA CYS A 24 8.04 -6.76 3.22
C CYS A 24 9.31 -7.63 3.31
N ASP A 25 9.79 -7.88 4.53
CA ASP A 25 10.95 -8.75 4.84
C ASP A 25 10.69 -10.26 4.66
N GLY A 26 9.61 -10.62 3.94
CA GLY A 26 9.20 -11.99 3.68
C GLY A 26 8.57 -12.69 4.89
N ARG A 27 8.43 -12.03 6.04
CA ARG A 27 7.69 -12.55 7.20
C ARG A 27 6.28 -11.98 7.20
N VAL A 28 5.39 -12.64 6.48
CA VAL A 28 3.95 -12.45 6.70
C VAL A 28 3.56 -13.41 7.80
N ASP A 29 3.32 -12.89 9.01
CA ASP A 29 2.72 -13.67 10.08
C ASP A 29 1.42 -14.31 9.57
N ASP A 30 1.14 -15.54 10.00
CA ASP A 30 -0.02 -16.29 9.53
C ASP A 30 -1.36 -15.62 9.92
N GLU A 31 -1.31 -14.69 10.86
CA GLU A 31 -2.48 -14.02 11.43
C GLU A 31 -2.14 -12.60 11.86
N TYR A 32 -2.35 -11.62 10.98
CA TYR A 32 -2.42 -10.21 11.39
C TYR A 32 -3.12 -9.33 10.34
N GLN A 33 -4.31 -8.82 10.66
CA GLN A 33 -4.97 -7.70 9.95
C GLN A 33 -5.85 -6.90 10.92
N PRO A 34 -5.33 -5.80 11.49
CA PRO A 34 -6.18 -4.61 11.63
C PRO A 34 -5.47 -3.26 11.40
N GLU A 35 -4.14 -3.23 11.28
CA GLU A 35 -3.36 -1.97 11.38
C GLU A 35 -2.83 -1.44 10.06
N TRP A 36 -3.59 -1.58 8.97
CA TRP A 36 -3.33 -0.80 7.75
C TRP A 36 -3.84 0.64 7.93
N LYS A 37 -3.42 1.20 9.07
CA LYS A 37 -3.55 2.51 9.71
C LYS A 37 -4.93 3.15 9.77
N SER A 38 -5.03 4.07 10.74
CA SER A 38 -6.14 4.99 10.90
C SER A 38 -6.33 5.83 9.63
N CYS A 39 -7.53 5.89 9.08
CA CYS A 39 -7.89 6.89 8.07
C CYS A 39 -8.61 8.09 8.72
N LYS A 40 -8.63 9.24 8.05
CA LYS A 40 -9.40 10.42 8.50
C LYS A 40 -10.41 10.91 7.48
N GLN A 41 -10.21 10.55 6.21
CA GLN A 41 -11.06 10.95 5.10
C GLN A 41 -11.01 9.88 4.00
N ASP A 42 -12.04 9.83 3.16
CA ASP A 42 -12.17 8.80 2.11
C ASP A 42 -10.97 8.76 1.15
N ALA A 43 -10.36 9.92 0.87
CA ALA A 43 -9.20 10.04 0.00
C ALA A 43 -7.95 9.33 0.54
N ASP A 44 -7.93 9.02 1.83
CA ASP A 44 -6.85 8.24 2.45
C ASP A 44 -6.97 6.75 2.11
N CYS A 45 -8.13 6.28 1.63
CA CYS A 45 -8.42 4.87 1.47
C CYS A 45 -8.32 4.40 0.01
N VAL A 46 -7.66 3.27 -0.20
CA VAL A 46 -7.58 2.60 -1.50
C VAL A 46 -7.84 1.11 -1.38
N VAL A 47 -8.30 0.53 -2.50
CA VAL A 47 -8.50 -0.91 -2.62
C VAL A 47 -7.26 -1.56 -3.21
N ILE A 48 -6.81 -2.63 -2.57
CA ILE A 48 -5.84 -3.58 -3.14
C ILE A 48 -6.54 -4.89 -3.48
N LYS A 49 -5.99 -5.63 -4.44
CA LYS A 49 -6.51 -6.92 -4.87
C LYS A 49 -5.48 -8.02 -4.64
N GLY A 50 -5.93 -9.10 -4.01
CA GLY A 50 -5.12 -10.28 -3.71
C GLY A 50 -5.31 -11.37 -4.73
N THR A 51 -4.66 -12.50 -4.47
CA THR A 51 -4.94 -13.71 -5.24
C THR A 51 -6.32 -14.23 -4.85
N CYS A 52 -6.94 -15.04 -5.71
CA CYS A 52 -8.29 -15.58 -5.52
C CYS A 52 -9.42 -14.55 -5.57
N GLY A 53 -9.16 -13.32 -5.99
CA GLY A 53 -10.18 -12.31 -6.20
C GLY A 53 -10.66 -11.62 -4.91
N SER A 54 -9.98 -11.82 -3.79
CA SER A 54 -10.24 -11.09 -2.55
C SER A 54 -9.72 -9.65 -2.64
N SER A 55 -10.46 -8.71 -2.08
CA SER A 55 -10.12 -7.29 -2.04
C SER A 55 -9.97 -6.82 -0.59
N ALA A 56 -9.07 -5.87 -0.35
CA ALA A 56 -8.89 -5.23 0.95
C ALA A 56 -8.82 -3.71 0.78
N ALA A 57 -9.35 -2.97 1.76
CA ALA A 57 -9.26 -1.52 1.83
C ALA A 57 -8.17 -1.12 2.83
N VAL A 58 -7.32 -0.17 2.43
CA VAL A 58 -6.06 0.13 3.11
C VAL A 58 -5.78 1.62 3.01
N HIS A 59 -5.06 2.19 3.97
CA HIS A 59 -4.60 3.56 3.85
C HIS A 59 -3.54 3.69 2.73
N GLN A 60 -3.66 4.70 1.86
CA GLN A 60 -2.88 4.91 0.62
C GLN A 60 -1.36 4.84 0.82
N ASP A 61 -0.84 5.43 1.89
CA ASP A 61 0.59 5.38 2.23
C ASP A 61 1.14 3.96 2.44
N PHE A 62 0.28 2.99 2.76
CA PHE A 62 0.65 1.59 3.01
C PHE A 62 0.30 0.67 1.83
N LYS A 63 -0.17 1.23 0.72
CA LYS A 63 -0.63 0.44 -0.43
C LYS A 63 0.39 -0.61 -0.88
N ASN A 64 1.65 -0.21 -1.06
CA ASN A 64 2.69 -1.11 -1.58
C ASN A 64 3.01 -2.24 -0.61
N ASP A 65 3.09 -1.93 0.69
CA ASP A 65 3.37 -2.92 1.73
C ASP A 65 2.20 -3.89 1.84
N ALA A 66 0.97 -3.35 1.86
CA ALA A 66 -0.27 -4.10 1.89
C ALA A 66 -0.41 -5.05 0.68
N GLU A 67 -0.13 -4.59 -0.54
CA GLU A 67 -0.10 -5.41 -1.75
C GLU A 67 0.88 -6.59 -1.61
N CYS A 68 2.09 -6.31 -1.12
CA CYS A 68 3.12 -7.34 -0.94
C CYS A 68 2.71 -8.39 0.11
N HIS A 69 2.25 -7.95 1.28
CA HIS A 69 1.78 -8.84 2.35
C HIS A 69 0.59 -9.70 1.89
N PHE A 70 -0.37 -9.09 1.20
CA PHE A 70 -1.55 -9.79 0.71
C PHE A 70 -1.22 -10.81 -0.38
N GLN A 71 -0.24 -10.50 -1.25
CA GLN A 71 0.27 -11.43 -2.26
C GLN A 71 1.01 -12.62 -1.62
N LEU A 72 1.80 -12.41 -0.58
CA LEU A 72 2.50 -13.49 0.13
C LEU A 72 1.54 -14.37 0.93
N ALA A 73 0.57 -13.78 1.64
CA ALA A 73 -0.48 -14.51 2.36
C ALA A 73 -1.28 -15.41 1.40
N SER A 74 -1.63 -14.85 0.25
CA SER A 74 -2.33 -15.57 -0.81
C SER A 74 -1.61 -16.84 -1.28
N GLN A 75 -0.28 -16.85 -1.34
CA GLN A 75 0.50 -18.01 -1.78
C GLN A 75 0.46 -19.18 -0.78
N LYS A 76 0.13 -18.91 0.49
CA LYS A 76 -0.08 -19.94 1.51
C LYS A 76 -1.42 -20.67 1.35
N MET A 77 -2.32 -20.18 0.49
CA MET A 77 -3.59 -20.84 0.17
C MET A 77 -3.42 -21.73 -1.07
N PRO A 78 -3.32 -23.07 -0.94
CA PRO A 78 -3.07 -23.97 -2.07
C PRO A 78 -4.24 -24.07 -3.06
N TYR A 79 -5.41 -23.51 -2.71
CA TYR A 79 -6.60 -23.51 -3.54
C TYR A 79 -7.42 -22.25 -3.29
N CYS A 80 -7.81 -21.56 -4.36
CA CYS A 80 -8.77 -20.45 -4.29
C CYS A 80 -10.18 -21.01 -4.16
N PRO A 81 -10.95 -20.69 -3.09
CA PRO A 81 -12.37 -20.99 -3.10
C PRO A 81 -13.00 -20.30 -4.32
N LYS A 82 -14.03 -20.93 -4.91
CA LYS A 82 -14.85 -20.32 -5.97
C LYS A 82 -15.76 -19.24 -5.37
N TYR A 83 -15.18 -18.32 -4.61
CA TYR A 83 -15.84 -17.15 -4.07
C TYR A 83 -15.63 -16.03 -5.07
N LEU A 84 -16.74 -15.52 -5.60
CA LEU A 84 -16.75 -14.32 -6.43
C LEU A 84 -17.18 -13.19 -5.51
N GLU A 85 -16.24 -12.32 -5.16
CA GLU A 85 -16.58 -11.07 -4.50
C GLU A 85 -17.59 -10.30 -5.36
N PRO A 86 -18.67 -9.75 -4.77
CA PRO A 86 -19.53 -8.82 -5.48
C PRO A 86 -18.71 -7.63 -6.00
N PRO A 87 -19.16 -6.93 -7.05
CA PRO A 87 -18.49 -5.73 -7.51
C PRO A 87 -18.39 -4.69 -6.37
N ILE A 88 -17.24 -4.04 -6.27
CA ILE A 88 -17.05 -2.95 -5.30
C ILE A 88 -17.87 -1.74 -5.75
N GLN A 89 -18.68 -1.21 -4.83
CA GLN A 89 -19.40 0.04 -5.02
C GLN A 89 -18.51 1.24 -4.70
N ASP A 90 -17.84 1.21 -3.55
CA ASP A 90 -17.00 2.31 -3.07
C ASP A 90 -15.99 1.84 -2.01
N VAL A 91 -15.02 2.69 -1.71
CA VAL A 91 -14.13 2.58 -0.54
C VAL A 91 -14.14 3.90 0.21
N TYR A 92 -14.34 3.85 1.52
CA TYR A 92 -14.50 5.06 2.33
C TYR A 92 -13.82 4.89 3.69
N CYS A 93 -13.60 6.02 4.37
CA CYS A 93 -13.11 6.02 5.73
C CYS A 93 -14.29 6.04 6.71
N ASP A 94 -14.42 4.99 7.52
CA ASP A 94 -15.29 5.04 8.69
C ASP A 94 -14.58 5.81 9.79
N THR A 95 -14.93 7.08 9.96
CA THR A 95 -14.29 8.00 10.90
C THR A 95 -14.57 7.69 12.36
N ASP A 96 -15.59 6.89 12.68
CA ASP A 96 -15.91 6.54 14.07
C ASP A 96 -14.93 5.50 14.61
N ILE A 97 -14.43 4.64 13.73
CA ILE A 97 -13.46 3.59 14.05
C ILE A 97 -12.10 3.81 13.38
N GLU A 98 -11.97 4.91 12.64
CA GLU A 98 -10.80 5.31 11.85
C GLU A 98 -10.31 4.21 10.89
N MET A 99 -11.20 3.49 10.20
CA MET A 99 -10.79 2.39 9.30
C MET A 99 -11.31 2.53 7.87
N CYS A 100 -10.50 2.10 6.91
CA CYS A 100 -10.91 2.01 5.50
C CYS A 100 -11.83 0.80 5.29
N ILE A 101 -13.03 1.04 4.74
CA ILE A 101 -14.07 0.03 4.55
C ILE A 101 -14.40 -0.12 3.07
N ILE A 102 -14.53 -1.37 2.59
CA ILE A 102 -15.08 -1.67 1.27
C ILE A 102 -16.60 -1.75 1.36
N LYS A 103 -17.27 -0.98 0.51
CA LYS A 103 -18.69 -1.13 0.26
C LYS A 103 -18.91 -1.94 -1.00
N PHE A 104 -19.51 -3.12 -0.88
CA PHE A 104 -19.87 -3.97 -2.01
C PHE A 104 -21.26 -3.63 -2.57
N GLN A 105 -21.47 -3.84 -3.86
CA GLN A 105 -22.79 -3.83 -4.47
C GLN A 105 -23.63 -5.00 -3.91
N LYS A 106 -24.91 -4.73 -3.65
CA LYS A 106 -25.87 -5.74 -3.16
C LYS A 106 -26.35 -6.65 -4.27
#